data_AF-A0A1B8ZZ98-F1
#
_entry.id   AF-A0A1B8ZZ98-F1
#
_cell.length_a   1.000
_cell.length_b   1.000
_cell.length_c   1.000
_cell.angle_alpha   90.00
_cell.angle_beta   90.00
_cell.angle_gamma   90.00
#
_symmetry.space_group_name_H-M   'P 1'
#
loop_
_entity.id
_entity.type
_entity.pdbx_description
1 polymer ?
#
loop_
_entity_poly.entity_id
_entity_poly.type
_entity_poly.pdbx_seq_one_letter_code
_entity_poly.pdbx_strand_id
1 'polypeptide(L)'
;MAEKHIVVQGALCKCQFGQAPDKLKVLTHQKEYANDKNASKKLIVTTKEIGGATFEKNTFGNCTKMGSPPPPCKIMVTEWQNFYDKVQLSNGGFIILENSKAVCAIAGTPCIEIIDHGQRAEASQQSFKNSDKDVQKQINPLVSPEEMYKKQPENNGLEFGNQ
;
A
#
# COMPACT_ATOMS: atom_id res chain seq x y z
N MET A 1 22.31 -1.84 8.77
CA MET A 1 21.25 -2.81 8.40
C MET A 1 20.08 -1.98 7.91
N ALA A 2 19.73 -2.04 6.63
CA ALA A 2 18.63 -1.25 6.09
C ALA A 2 17.32 -1.72 6.72
N GLU A 3 16.52 -0.77 7.22
CA GLU A 3 15.18 -1.01 7.75
C GLU A 3 14.32 -1.58 6.62
N LYS A 4 13.97 -2.87 6.70
CA LYS A 4 13.13 -3.54 5.69
C LYS A 4 11.67 -3.38 6.10
N HIS A 5 10.86 -2.81 5.21
CA HIS A 5 9.45 -2.58 5.44
C HIS A 5 8.62 -3.77 4.96
N ILE A 6 7.61 -4.10 5.77
CA ILE A 6 6.58 -5.09 5.43
C ILE A 6 5.66 -4.50 4.36
N VAL A 7 5.28 -5.31 3.39
CA VAL A 7 4.39 -4.88 2.31
C VAL A 7 2.94 -5.11 2.73
N VAL A 8 2.09 -4.09 2.54
CA VAL A 8 0.67 -4.14 2.89
C VAL A 8 -0.23 -3.92 1.67
N GLN A 9 -1.52 -4.16 1.84
CA GLN A 9 -2.54 -3.92 0.82
C GLN A 9 -2.42 -2.51 0.23
N GLY A 10 -2.51 -2.43 -1.10
CA GLY A 10 -2.35 -1.18 -1.85
C GLY A 10 -0.90 -0.86 -2.21
N ALA A 11 0.05 -1.74 -1.90
CA ALA A 11 1.42 -1.64 -2.37
C ALA A 11 1.49 -1.54 -3.90
N LEU A 12 2.32 -0.63 -4.42
CA LEU A 12 2.56 -0.52 -5.85
C LEU A 12 3.68 -1.46 -6.27
N CYS A 13 3.39 -2.26 -7.29
CA CYS A 13 4.36 -3.13 -7.93
C CYS A 13 4.58 -2.67 -9.37
N LYS A 14 5.78 -2.90 -9.88
CA LYS A 14 6.18 -2.63 -11.27
C LYS A 14 6.83 -3.86 -11.85
N CYS A 15 6.38 -4.27 -13.04
CA CYS A 15 7.07 -5.28 -13.82
C CYS A 15 8.19 -4.66 -14.66
N GLN A 16 9.37 -5.26 -14.69
CA GLN A 16 10.50 -4.81 -15.53
C GLN A 16 10.18 -4.83 -17.04
N PHE A 17 9.27 -5.72 -17.45
CA PHE A 17 8.82 -5.85 -18.84
C PHE A 17 7.51 -5.10 -19.11
N GLY A 18 6.90 -4.49 -18.09
CA GLY A 18 5.67 -3.72 -18.18
C GLY A 18 5.93 -2.22 -18.25
N GLN A 19 4.95 -1.47 -18.74
CA GLN A 19 5.04 -0.02 -18.88
C GLN A 19 4.33 0.74 -17.75
N ALA A 20 3.38 0.10 -17.06
CA ALA A 20 2.60 0.72 -16.00
C ALA A 20 2.74 -0.04 -14.67
N PRO A 21 2.80 0.65 -13.52
CA PRO A 21 2.68 0.02 -12.22
C PRO A 21 1.21 -0.33 -11.90
N ASP A 22 1.03 -1.34 -11.04
CA ASP A 22 -0.29 -1.76 -10.56
C ASP A 22 -0.26 -1.97 -9.03
N LYS A 23 -1.43 -1.92 -8.41
CA LYS A 23 -1.60 -2.06 -6.96
C LYS A 23 -1.91 -3.49 -6.58
N LEU A 24 -1.24 -3.97 -5.55
CA LEU A 24 -1.42 -5.31 -5.01
C LEU A 24 -2.59 -5.33 -4.02
N LYS A 25 -3.46 -6.33 -4.18
CA LYS A 25 -4.64 -6.59 -3.39
C LYS A 25 -4.51 -7.95 -2.72
N VAL A 26 -4.66 -7.96 -1.39
CA VAL A 26 -4.65 -9.17 -0.57
C VAL A 26 -6.02 -9.85 -0.68
N LEU A 27 -6.05 -11.11 -1.12
CA LEU A 27 -7.28 -11.92 -1.22
C LEU A 27 -7.27 -13.13 -0.29
N THR A 28 -6.11 -13.54 0.21
CA THR A 28 -5.95 -14.81 0.91
C THR A 28 -6.44 -14.80 2.36
N HIS A 29 -6.49 -13.64 3.00
CA HIS A 29 -6.86 -13.51 4.40
C HIS A 29 -7.34 -12.10 4.73
N GLN A 30 -8.05 -11.97 5.86
CA GLN A 30 -8.62 -10.71 6.37
C GLN A 30 -8.30 -10.47 7.85
N LYS A 31 -7.30 -11.19 8.39
CA LYS A 31 -7.03 -11.24 9.84
C LYS A 31 -5.76 -10.52 10.27
N GLU A 32 -4.78 -10.38 9.38
CA GLU A 32 -3.43 -9.96 9.74
C GLU A 32 -3.13 -8.58 9.13
N TYR A 33 -3.08 -7.57 10.00
CA TYR A 33 -2.89 -6.17 9.64
C TYR A 33 -1.54 -5.66 10.15
N ALA A 34 -0.87 -4.81 9.37
CA ALA A 34 0.35 -4.14 9.79
C ALA A 34 0.15 -2.63 9.88
N ASN A 35 0.58 -2.05 11.01
CA ASN A 35 0.61 -0.60 11.24
C ASN A 35 -0.75 0.11 11.07
N ASP A 36 -1.83 -0.56 11.47
CA ASP A 36 -3.20 -0.04 11.43
C ASP A 36 -3.76 -0.07 12.87
N LYS A 37 -4.03 1.12 13.44
CA LYS A 37 -4.60 1.24 14.79
C LYS A 37 -6.01 0.64 14.90
N ASN A 38 -6.71 0.52 13.78
CA ASN A 38 -8.08 -0.01 13.70
C ASN A 38 -8.16 -1.40 13.05
N ALA A 39 -7.01 -2.02 12.74
CA ALA A 39 -6.91 -3.32 12.06
C ALA A 39 -7.91 -3.48 10.90
N SER A 40 -8.05 -2.47 10.03
CA SER A 40 -9.16 -2.44 9.06
C SER A 40 -8.73 -2.34 7.60
N LYS A 41 -7.57 -1.74 7.27
CA LYS A 41 -7.23 -1.44 5.85
C LYS A 41 -5.86 -1.94 5.40
N LYS A 42 -4.90 -2.13 6.32
CA LYS A 42 -3.52 -2.50 5.97
C LYS A 42 -3.24 -3.99 6.14
N LEU A 43 -3.93 -4.83 5.37
CA LEU A 43 -3.66 -6.27 5.37
C LEU A 43 -2.22 -6.55 4.92
N ILE A 44 -1.54 -7.47 5.59
CA ILE A 44 -0.17 -7.86 5.25
C ILE A 44 -0.18 -8.67 3.95
N VAL A 45 0.73 -8.38 3.03
CA VAL A 45 0.87 -9.18 1.81
C VAL A 45 1.67 -10.43 2.13
N THR A 46 1.20 -11.57 1.60
CA THR A 46 1.82 -12.87 1.86
C THR A 46 2.23 -13.57 0.57
N THR A 47 3.13 -14.55 0.69
CA THR A 47 3.54 -15.40 -0.45
C THR A 47 2.41 -16.22 -1.08
N LYS A 48 1.25 -16.30 -0.43
CA LYS A 48 0.05 -16.95 -0.96
C LYS A 48 -0.72 -16.08 -1.94
N GLU A 49 -0.38 -14.80 -2.06
CA GLU A 49 -0.91 -13.91 -3.10
C GLU A 49 -0.27 -14.27 -4.45
N ILE A 50 -0.77 -15.36 -5.03
CA ILE A 50 -0.41 -15.88 -6.35
C ILE A 50 -1.61 -15.79 -7.31
N GLY A 51 -1.35 -15.83 -8.61
CA GLY A 51 -2.37 -15.74 -9.65
C GLY A 51 -2.48 -14.35 -10.28
N GLY A 52 -3.56 -14.14 -11.05
CA GLY A 52 -3.82 -12.87 -11.73
C GLY A 52 -4.64 -11.88 -10.90
N ALA A 53 -5.57 -12.39 -10.08
CA ALA A 53 -6.53 -11.60 -9.32
C ALA A 53 -5.93 -10.80 -8.14
N THR A 54 -4.64 -10.98 -7.86
CA THR A 54 -3.93 -10.32 -6.76
C THR A 54 -3.62 -8.86 -7.06
N PHE A 55 -3.90 -8.36 -8.26
CA PHE A 55 -3.71 -6.97 -8.64
C PHE A 55 -5.03 -6.30 -9.01
N GLU A 56 -5.17 -5.01 -8.70
CA GLU A 56 -6.42 -4.27 -8.95
C GLU A 56 -6.73 -4.13 -10.45
N LYS A 57 -5.75 -3.70 -11.26
CA LYS A 57 -5.96 -3.54 -12.71
C LYS A 57 -5.68 -4.81 -13.50
N ASN A 58 -5.10 -5.83 -12.87
CA ASN A 58 -4.75 -7.11 -13.48
C ASN A 58 -3.81 -6.96 -14.72
N THR A 59 -3.14 -5.80 -14.86
CA THR A 59 -2.26 -5.52 -15.99
C THR A 59 -1.17 -4.51 -15.64
N PHE A 60 0.05 -4.78 -16.12
CA PHE A 60 1.19 -3.84 -16.06
C PHE A 60 1.37 -3.05 -17.37
N GLY A 61 0.29 -2.81 -18.12
CA GLY A 61 0.33 -2.18 -19.45
C GLY A 61 0.63 -3.22 -20.53
N ASN A 62 1.65 -3.01 -21.35
CA ASN A 62 2.04 -3.94 -22.42
C ASN A 62 3.28 -4.74 -22.02
N CYS A 63 3.29 -6.05 -22.31
CA CYS A 63 4.41 -6.94 -21.97
C CYS A 63 5.27 -7.25 -23.20
N THR A 64 6.54 -6.83 -23.17
CA THR A 64 7.50 -7.10 -24.27
C THR A 64 7.88 -8.57 -24.40
N LYS A 65 7.65 -9.39 -23.38
CA LYS A 65 7.93 -10.84 -23.39
C LYS A 65 6.82 -11.68 -24.03
N MET A 66 5.63 -11.11 -24.26
CA MET A 66 4.49 -11.87 -24.75
C MET A 66 4.37 -11.87 -26.29
N GLY A 67 5.01 -10.92 -26.99
CA GLY A 67 5.01 -10.86 -28.44
C GLY A 67 5.42 -9.49 -29.00
N SER A 68 5.45 -9.38 -30.32
CA SER A 68 5.66 -8.12 -31.06
C SER A 68 4.60 -8.00 -32.16
N PRO A 69 3.72 -6.98 -32.14
CA PRO A 69 3.66 -5.87 -31.19
C PRO A 69 3.27 -6.34 -29.77
N PRO A 70 3.72 -5.65 -28.70
CA PRO A 70 3.57 -6.12 -27.33
C PRO A 70 2.09 -6.10 -26.90
N PRO A 71 1.47 -7.27 -26.66
CA PRO A 71 0.08 -7.34 -26.23
C PRO A 71 -0.08 -6.88 -24.77
N PRO A 72 -1.32 -6.59 -24.32
CA PRO A 72 -1.57 -6.21 -22.93
C PRO A 72 -1.11 -7.32 -21.98
N CYS A 73 -0.38 -6.95 -20.94
CA CYS A 73 0.16 -7.86 -19.95
C CYS A 73 -0.97 -8.57 -19.21
N LYS A 74 -0.97 -9.90 -19.24
CA LYS A 74 -1.80 -10.74 -18.39
C LYS A 74 -0.99 -11.16 -17.17
N ILE A 75 -1.35 -10.61 -16.00
CA ILE A 75 -0.62 -10.91 -14.77
C ILE A 75 -0.94 -12.35 -14.34
N MET A 76 0.11 -13.13 -14.07
CA MET A 76 -0.01 -14.46 -13.51
C MET A 76 1.20 -14.72 -12.61
N VAL A 77 1.09 -14.37 -11.33
CA VAL A 77 2.16 -14.61 -10.37
C VAL A 77 2.20 -16.08 -10.00
N THR A 78 3.37 -16.72 -10.13
CA THR A 78 3.57 -18.13 -9.77
C THR A 78 4.10 -18.28 -8.36
N GLU A 79 5.07 -17.43 -7.99
CA GLU A 79 5.75 -17.49 -6.70
C GLU A 79 6.34 -16.12 -6.35
N TRP A 80 6.69 -15.98 -5.07
CA TRP A 80 7.45 -14.84 -4.55
C TRP A 80 8.84 -15.32 -4.13
N GLN A 81 9.84 -14.48 -4.34
CA GLN A 81 11.23 -14.71 -3.94
C GLN A 81 11.70 -13.59 -3.00
N ASN A 82 12.72 -13.88 -2.19
CA ASN A 82 13.26 -12.96 -1.17
C ASN A 82 12.20 -12.49 -0.14
N PHE A 83 11.26 -13.37 0.21
CA PHE A 83 10.30 -13.15 1.29
C PHE A 83 10.92 -13.49 2.66
N TYR A 84 10.22 -13.13 3.74
CA TYR A 84 10.67 -13.39 5.10
C TYR A 84 10.16 -14.74 5.60
N ASP A 85 11.00 -15.77 5.55
CA ASP A 85 10.65 -17.16 5.88
C ASP A 85 10.56 -17.45 7.41
N LYS A 86 11.05 -16.55 8.26
CA LYS A 86 11.09 -16.78 9.71
C LYS A 86 9.73 -16.68 10.40
N VAL A 87 8.76 -16.02 9.78
CA VAL A 87 7.42 -15.82 10.34
C VAL A 87 6.39 -16.27 9.31
N GLN A 88 5.66 -17.31 9.68
CA GLN A 88 4.52 -17.82 8.92
C GLN A 88 3.23 -17.25 9.52
N LEU A 89 2.40 -16.70 8.66
CA LEU A 89 1.08 -16.16 9.00
C LEU A 89 0.05 -17.28 9.13
N SER A 90 -1.13 -16.94 9.67
CA SER A 90 -2.22 -17.89 9.91
C SER A 90 -2.76 -18.55 8.63
N ASN A 91 -2.58 -17.89 7.48
CA ASN A 91 -2.93 -18.40 6.16
C ASN A 91 -1.88 -19.38 5.57
N GLY A 92 -0.81 -19.67 6.33
CA GLY A 92 0.28 -20.52 5.90
C GLY A 92 1.23 -19.84 4.89
N GLY A 93 1.07 -18.54 4.64
CA GLY A 93 1.97 -17.73 3.83
C GLY A 93 3.07 -17.06 4.65
N PHE A 94 4.11 -16.61 3.98
CA PHE A 94 5.21 -15.85 4.58
C PHE A 94 5.07 -14.36 4.28
N ILE A 95 5.67 -13.51 5.11
CA ILE A 95 5.60 -12.06 4.96
C ILE A 95 6.43 -11.60 3.75
N ILE A 96 5.83 -10.77 2.90
CA ILE A 96 6.52 -10.10 1.79
C ILE A 96 7.18 -8.81 2.28
N LEU A 97 8.43 -8.61 1.89
CA LEU A 97 9.23 -7.42 2.18
C LEU A 97 9.39 -6.57 0.93
N GLU A 98 9.80 -5.31 1.08
CA GLU A 98 10.04 -4.39 -0.06
C GLU A 98 11.03 -4.92 -1.11
N ASN A 99 12.00 -5.75 -0.69
CA ASN A 99 12.99 -6.35 -1.56
C ASN A 99 12.54 -7.67 -2.19
N SER A 100 11.36 -8.16 -1.84
CA SER A 100 10.77 -9.36 -2.41
C SER A 100 10.38 -9.11 -3.86
N LYS A 101 10.55 -10.15 -4.69
CA LYS A 101 10.21 -10.09 -6.12
C LYS A 101 9.22 -11.18 -6.46
N ALA A 102 8.23 -10.85 -7.28
CA ALA A 102 7.28 -11.82 -7.80
C ALA A 102 7.73 -12.36 -9.16
N VAL A 103 7.54 -13.67 -9.34
CA VAL A 103 7.78 -14.38 -10.59
C VAL A 103 6.49 -14.44 -11.38
N CYS A 104 6.55 -14.04 -12.65
CA CYS A 104 5.42 -14.12 -13.57
C CYS A 104 5.54 -15.36 -14.45
N ALA A 105 4.46 -16.12 -14.64
CA ALA A 105 4.43 -17.32 -15.49
C ALA A 105 4.88 -17.05 -16.93
N ILE A 106 4.63 -15.82 -17.44
CA ILE A 106 4.99 -15.41 -18.80
C ILE A 106 6.50 -15.14 -18.92
N ALA A 107 7.11 -14.58 -17.89
CA ALA A 107 8.53 -14.22 -17.89
C ALA A 107 9.42 -15.35 -17.35
N GLY A 108 8.87 -16.28 -16.56
CA GLY A 108 9.60 -17.37 -15.89
C GLY A 108 10.68 -16.89 -14.92
N THR A 109 10.74 -15.59 -14.63
CA THR A 109 11.81 -14.92 -13.89
C THR A 109 11.21 -13.92 -12.90
N PRO A 110 11.94 -13.57 -11.81
CA PRO A 110 11.50 -12.60 -10.81
C PRO A 110 11.52 -11.18 -11.39
N CYS A 111 10.48 -10.82 -12.14
CA CYS A 111 10.40 -9.58 -12.92
C CYS A 111 9.51 -8.51 -12.29
N ILE A 112 8.69 -8.85 -11.29
CA ILE A 112 7.80 -7.91 -10.61
C ILE A 112 8.46 -7.45 -9.32
N GLU A 113 8.70 -6.15 -9.21
CA GLU A 113 9.36 -5.51 -8.07
C GLU A 113 8.39 -4.58 -7.35
N ILE A 114 8.57 -4.43 -6.05
CA ILE A 114 7.73 -3.59 -5.20
C ILE A 114 8.38 -2.21 -5.14
N ILE A 115 7.65 -1.19 -5.57
CA ILE A 115 8.15 0.20 -5.61
C ILE A 115 7.60 1.05 -4.46
N ASP A 116 6.45 0.66 -3.91
CA ASP A 116 5.84 1.30 -2.74
C ASP A 116 5.25 0.18 -1.88
N HIS A 117 5.71 0.06 -0.64
CA HIS A 117 5.29 -1.00 0.29
C HIS A 117 3.86 -0.79 0.82
N GLY A 118 3.19 0.33 0.48
CA GLY A 118 1.81 0.61 0.86
C GLY A 118 1.62 1.06 2.32
N GLN A 119 2.67 1.02 3.16
CA GLN A 119 2.59 1.53 4.53
C GLN A 119 2.68 3.06 4.51
N ARG A 120 1.62 3.71 4.02
CA ARG A 120 1.47 5.15 4.23
C ARG A 120 1.09 5.37 5.68
N ALA A 121 1.89 6.16 6.38
CA ALA A 121 1.50 6.70 7.67
C ALA A 121 0.26 7.59 7.41
N GLU A 122 -0.90 7.15 7.86
CA GLU A 122 -2.02 8.08 7.99
C GLU A 122 -1.54 9.16 8.97
N ALA A 123 -1.56 10.43 8.54
CA ALA A 123 -1.21 11.56 9.38
C ALA A 123 -2.26 11.66 10.50
N SER A 124 -2.08 10.85 11.54
CA SER A 124 -2.85 10.95 12.77
C SER A 124 -2.48 12.29 13.43
N GLN A 125 -3.40 12.89 14.18
CA GLN A 125 -3.17 14.13 14.93
C GLN A 125 -1.90 14.10 15.82
N GLN A 126 -1.37 12.89 16.11
CA GLN A 126 -0.10 12.69 16.81
C GLN A 126 1.16 12.90 15.95
N SER A 127 1.11 12.72 14.63
CA SER A 127 2.24 13.05 13.74
C SER A 127 2.48 14.56 13.70
N PHE A 128 1.41 15.36 13.73
CA PHE A 128 1.49 16.83 13.87
C PHE A 128 2.12 17.27 15.19
N LYS A 129 1.99 16.48 16.27
CA LYS A 129 2.64 16.78 17.56
C LYS A 129 4.16 16.56 17.55
N ASN A 130 4.65 15.69 16.66
CA ASN A 130 6.07 15.31 16.60
C ASN A 130 6.80 15.90 15.38
N SER A 131 6.08 16.56 14.48
CA SER A 131 6.67 17.31 13.37
C SER A 131 7.25 18.63 13.87
N ASP A 132 8.50 18.91 13.50
CA ASP A 132 9.22 20.12 13.86
C ASP A 132 8.39 21.37 13.53
N LYS A 133 8.19 22.24 14.54
CA LYS A 133 7.30 23.40 14.43
C LYS A 133 7.77 24.39 13.37
N ASP A 134 9.06 24.40 13.04
CA ASP A 134 9.65 25.31 12.06
C ASP A 134 9.26 24.91 10.62
N VAL A 135 9.29 23.61 10.33
CA VAL A 135 8.86 23.05 9.03
C VAL A 135 7.35 23.28 8.81
N GLN A 136 6.54 23.15 9.87
CA GLN A 136 5.10 23.41 9.78
C GLN A 136 4.79 24.88 9.45
N LYS A 137 5.56 25.83 10.00
CA LYS A 137 5.40 27.27 9.71
C LYS A 137 5.84 27.64 8.29
N GLN A 138 6.84 26.96 7.73
CA GLN A 138 7.33 27.26 6.38
C GLN A 138 6.38 26.78 5.27
N ILE A 139 5.67 25.66 5.49
CA ILE A 139 4.74 25.10 4.50
C ILE A 139 3.39 25.82 4.49
N ASN A 140 2.92 26.33 5.64
CA ASN A 140 1.66 27.06 5.72
C ASN A 140 1.74 28.28 6.65
N PRO A 141 2.31 29.41 6.17
CA PRO A 141 2.48 30.61 6.99
C PRO A 141 1.17 31.34 7.36
N LEU A 142 0.02 30.92 6.82
CA LEU A 142 -1.29 31.53 7.07
C LEU A 142 -2.09 30.84 8.20
N VAL A 143 -1.66 29.67 8.66
CA VAL A 143 -2.34 28.92 9.73
C VAL A 143 -1.37 28.71 10.89
N SER A 144 -1.63 29.41 11.99
CA SER A 144 -0.93 29.14 13.25
C SER A 144 -1.41 27.80 13.80
N PRO A 145 -0.52 26.85 14.13
CA PRO A 145 -0.90 25.56 14.71
C PRO A 145 -1.78 25.70 15.95
N GLU A 146 -1.64 26.81 16.68
CA GLU A 146 -2.39 27.16 17.88
C GLU A 146 -3.89 27.43 17.60
N GLU A 147 -4.25 27.92 16.41
CA GLU A 147 -5.65 28.21 16.06
C GLU A 147 -6.42 26.97 15.61
N MET A 148 -5.74 25.93 15.14
CA MET A 148 -6.36 24.65 14.78
C MET A 148 -6.86 23.85 16.00
N TYR A 149 -6.44 24.22 17.22
CA TYR A 149 -6.88 23.59 18.47
C TYR A 149 -8.09 24.29 19.11
N LYS A 150 -8.56 25.42 18.58
CA LYS A 150 -9.83 26.00 19.02
C LYS A 150 -10.95 25.08 18.52
N LYS A 151 -11.64 24.41 19.45
CA LYS A 151 -12.90 23.73 19.15
C LYS A 151 -13.78 24.71 18.39
N GLN A 152 -14.28 24.30 17.24
CA GLN A 152 -15.34 25.03 16.55
C GLN A 152 -16.51 25.15 17.55
N PRO A 153 -17.09 26.35 17.74
CA PRO A 153 -18.28 26.47 18.57
C PRO A 153 -19.39 25.60 17.96
N GLU A 154 -19.96 24.72 18.79
CA GLU A 154 -21.16 23.97 18.46
C GLU A 154 -22.30 24.98 18.23
N ASN A 155 -22.76 25.13 16.99
CA ASN A 155 -24.00 25.84 16.73
C ASN A 155 -25.15 24.97 17.26
N ASN A 156 -25.56 25.22 18.51
CA ASN A 156 -26.84 24.73 19.02
C ASN A 156 -27.95 25.31 18.13
N GLY A 157 -28.80 24.44 17.62
CA GLY A 157 -29.82 24.73 16.62
C GLY A 157 -30.64 25.98 16.91
N LEU A 158 -30.84 26.78 15.86
CA LEU A 158 -31.91 27.77 15.83
C LEU A 158 -33.24 27.01 15.79
N GLU A 159 -33.92 26.96 16.94
CA GLU A 159 -35.33 26.60 17.00
C GLU A 159 -36.14 27.68 16.26
N PHE A 160 -36.78 27.31 15.15
CA PHE A 160 -37.83 28.13 14.55
C PHE A 160 -39.07 28.05 15.46
N GLY A 161 -39.15 28.98 16.41
CA GLY A 161 -40.37 29.27 17.15
C GLY A 161 -41.44 29.84 16.21
N ASN A 162 -42.64 29.28 16.29
CA ASN A 162 -43.84 29.65 15.54
C ASN A 162 -44.20 31.13 15.67
N GLN A 163 -44.59 31.74 14.54
CA GLN A 163 -45.69 32.70 14.51
C GLN A 163 -46.42 32.62 13.17
#